data_AF-A0A644TAX9-F1
#
_entry.id   AF-A0A644TAX9-F1
#
_cell.length_a   1.000
_cell.length_b   1.000
_cell.length_c   1.000
_cell.angle_alpha   90.00
_cell.angle_beta   90.00
_cell.angle_gamma   90.00
#
_symmetry.space_group_name_H-M   'P 1'
#
loop_
_entity.id
_entity.type
_entity.pdbx_description
1 polymer ?
#
loop_
_entity_poly.entity_id
_entity_poly.type
_entity_poly.pdbx_seq_one_letter_code
_entity_poly.pdbx_strand_id
1 'polypeptide(L)'
;MTTAFAATPSITADKQYFDVSSGLHVLSGNVHIQHNDRVVTAGEAKTNLLEIWGSGGVTFTQDDIYFTGNNVYVYFPSHCAQIDDKVTFSRPGVQITADRVEFNWKTKIAVFNSNVRVTQGNNSWTANTVSYNVISNTFY
;
A
#
# COMPACT_ATOMS: atom_id res chain seq x y z
N MET A 1 24.70 17.28 -14.87
CA MET A 1 23.34 17.41 -14.31
C MET A 1 22.48 16.34 -14.97
N THR A 2 22.12 15.30 -14.23
CA THR A 2 21.26 14.23 -14.75
C THR A 2 19.81 14.66 -14.54
N THR A 3 19.10 14.95 -15.62
CA THR A 3 17.65 15.16 -15.60
C THR A 3 16.98 13.85 -15.22
N ALA A 4 16.37 13.77 -14.04
CA ALA A 4 15.49 12.68 -13.69
C ALA A 4 14.21 12.84 -14.51
N PHE A 5 14.00 11.96 -15.50
CA PHE A 5 12.67 11.80 -16.07
C PHE A 5 11.77 11.24 -14.97
N ALA A 6 10.67 11.92 -14.67
CA ALA A 6 9.63 11.33 -13.84
C ALA A 6 9.14 10.05 -14.53
N ALA A 7 9.30 8.90 -13.88
CA ALA A 7 8.85 7.63 -14.44
C ALA A 7 7.33 7.70 -14.60
N THR A 8 6.85 7.56 -15.83
CA THR A 8 5.40 7.46 -16.07
C THR A 8 4.90 6.18 -15.39
N PRO A 9 3.81 6.23 -14.60
CA PRO A 9 3.28 5.04 -13.99
C PRO A 9 2.85 4.04 -15.08
N SER A 10 3.18 2.76 -14.88
CA SER A 10 2.68 1.67 -15.71
C SER A 10 1.34 1.20 -15.14
N ILE A 11 0.31 1.14 -15.97
CA ILE A 11 -1.05 0.77 -15.56
C ILE A 11 -1.57 -0.31 -16.51
N THR A 12 -1.94 -1.47 -15.96
CA THR A 12 -2.58 -2.55 -16.71
C THR A 12 -3.80 -3.07 -15.95
N ALA A 13 -4.81 -3.49 -16.71
CA ALA A 13 -6.03 -4.14 -16.23
C ALA A 13 -6.70 -4.86 -17.41
N ASP A 14 -7.60 -5.81 -17.12
CA ASP A 14 -8.39 -6.48 -18.15
C ASP A 14 -9.31 -5.49 -18.89
N LYS A 15 -9.87 -4.54 -18.16
CA LYS A 15 -10.72 -3.46 -18.67
C LYS A 15 -10.31 -2.13 -18.08
N GLN A 16 -10.30 -1.09 -18.92
CA GLN A 16 -10.09 0.28 -18.47
C GLN A 16 -10.82 1.29 -19.34
N TYR A 17 -11.29 2.38 -18.73
CA TYR A 17 -11.81 3.55 -19.44
C TYR A 17 -11.50 4.83 -18.64
N PHE A 18 -11.50 5.97 -19.33
CA PHE A 18 -11.38 7.27 -18.69
C PHE A 18 -12.78 7.87 -18.47
N ASP A 19 -13.13 8.12 -17.21
CA ASP A 19 -14.35 8.83 -16.85
C ASP A 19 -14.08 10.34 -16.84
N VAL A 20 -14.54 11.03 -17.88
CA VAL A 20 -14.36 12.48 -18.03
C VAL A 20 -15.03 13.30 -16.94
N SER A 21 -16.06 12.77 -16.28
CA SER A 21 -16.80 13.51 -15.25
C SER A 21 -16.02 13.59 -13.94
N SER A 22 -15.32 12.51 -13.59
CA SER A 22 -14.48 12.42 -12.39
C SER A 22 -13.00 12.70 -12.67
N GLY A 23 -12.57 12.66 -13.93
CA GLY A 23 -11.16 12.80 -14.32
C GLY A 23 -10.32 11.58 -13.93
N LEU A 24 -10.94 10.40 -13.76
CA LEU A 24 -10.30 9.19 -13.28
C LEU A 24 -10.23 8.11 -14.36
N HIS A 25 -9.12 7.37 -14.36
CA HIS A 25 -9.04 6.08 -15.01
C HIS A 25 -9.74 5.05 -14.12
N VAL A 26 -10.75 4.37 -14.67
CA VAL A 26 -11.47 3.29 -14.00
C VAL A 26 -10.96 1.97 -14.56
N LEU A 27 -10.50 1.08 -13.68
CA LEU A 27 -9.80 -0.16 -13.97
C LEU A 27 -10.54 -1.34 -13.33
N SER A 28 -10.65 -2.46 -14.04
CA SER A 28 -11.30 -3.67 -13.52
C SER A 28 -10.63 -4.94 -14.08
N GLY A 29 -10.41 -5.91 -13.20
CA GLY A 29 -9.78 -7.19 -13.49
C GLY A 29 -8.25 -7.08 -13.55
N ASN A 30 -7.55 -7.91 -12.77
CA ASN A 30 -6.09 -8.01 -12.73
C ASN A 30 -5.37 -6.65 -12.73
N VAL A 31 -5.86 -5.70 -11.91
CA VAL A 31 -5.30 -4.35 -11.88
C VAL A 31 -3.88 -4.41 -11.35
N HIS A 32 -2.96 -3.75 -12.06
CA HIS A 32 -1.57 -3.57 -11.67
C HIS A 32 -1.13 -2.16 -12.02
N ILE A 33 -0.79 -1.38 -10.99
CA ILE A 33 -0.32 0.01 -11.10
C ILE A 33 1.07 0.06 -10.49
N GLN A 34 2.07 0.44 -11.28
CA GLN A 34 3.45 0.57 -10.83
C GLN A 34 3.95 2.00 -11.01
N HIS A 35 4.53 2.56 -9.95
CA HIS A 35 5.19 3.86 -9.99
C HIS A 35 6.55 3.81 -9.27
N ASN A 36 7.62 3.80 -10.07
CA ASN A 36 8.99 3.45 -9.66
C ASN A 36 9.04 2.00 -9.09
N ASP A 37 9.51 1.87 -7.86
CA ASP A 37 9.66 0.63 -7.06
C ASP A 37 8.39 0.22 -6.30
N ARG A 38 7.31 1.00 -6.40
CA ARG A 38 6.03 0.72 -5.73
C ARG A 38 5.06 0.10 -6.70
N VAL A 39 4.40 -0.98 -6.27
CA VAL A 39 3.36 -1.67 -7.03
C VAL A 39 2.10 -1.76 -6.18
N VAL A 40 0.96 -1.46 -6.80
CA VAL A 40 -0.38 -1.71 -6.27
C VAL A 40 -1.08 -2.69 -7.18
N THR A 41 -1.61 -3.77 -6.62
CA THR A 41 -2.54 -4.66 -7.33
C THR A 41 -3.91 -4.62 -6.69
N ALA A 42 -4.96 -4.84 -7.50
CA ALA A 42 -6.34 -4.85 -7.03
C ALA A 42 -7.25 -5.64 -7.98
N GLY A 43 -8.46 -5.98 -7.51
CA GLY A 43 -9.54 -6.44 -8.37
C GLY A 43 -10.15 -5.29 -9.19
N GLU A 44 -10.35 -4.15 -8.54
CA GLU A 44 -10.83 -2.91 -9.14
C GLU A 44 -10.01 -1.72 -8.66
N ALA A 45 -9.86 -0.70 -9.50
CA ALA A 45 -9.29 0.55 -9.06
C ALA A 45 -9.82 1.76 -9.81
N LYS A 46 -9.75 2.92 -9.15
CA LYS A 46 -9.81 4.23 -9.78
C LYS A 46 -8.49 4.93 -9.55
N THR A 47 -7.97 5.65 -10.54
CA THR A 47 -6.69 6.34 -10.38
C THR A 47 -6.55 7.55 -11.29
N ASN A 48 -5.72 8.50 -10.86
CA ASN A 48 -5.19 9.58 -11.66
C ASN A 48 -3.69 9.78 -11.29
N LEU A 49 -3.10 10.93 -11.65
CA LEU A 49 -1.69 11.22 -11.36
C LEU A 49 -1.35 11.39 -9.86
N LEU A 50 -2.34 11.60 -9.00
CA LEU A 50 -2.18 11.93 -7.58
C LEU A 50 -2.54 10.78 -6.65
N GLU A 51 -3.45 9.90 -7.07
CA GLU A 51 -4.06 8.94 -6.16
C GLU A 51 -4.54 7.66 -6.84
N ILE A 52 -4.66 6.63 -6.00
CA ILE A 52 -5.22 5.32 -6.34
C ILE A 52 -6.23 4.98 -5.25
N TRP A 53 -7.44 4.58 -5.66
CA TRP A 53 -8.38 3.85 -4.81
C TRP A 53 -8.53 2.46 -5.37
N GLY A 54 -8.14 1.44 -4.61
CA GLY A 54 -8.24 0.03 -5.01
C GLY A 54 -9.11 -0.77 -4.07
N SER A 55 -9.78 -1.79 -4.60
CA SER A 55 -10.63 -2.72 -3.84
C SER A 55 -10.63 -4.12 -4.46
N GLY A 56 -11.28 -5.07 -3.78
CA GLY A 56 -11.44 -6.44 -4.26
C GLY A 56 -10.20 -7.31 -4.02
N GLY A 57 -9.59 -7.13 -2.84
CA GLY A 57 -8.30 -7.72 -2.51
C GLY A 57 -7.16 -6.91 -3.12
N VAL A 58 -6.30 -6.35 -2.27
CA VAL A 58 -5.24 -5.42 -2.69
C VAL A 58 -3.89 -5.88 -2.18
N THR A 59 -2.86 -5.53 -2.95
CA THR A 59 -1.49 -5.54 -2.46
C THR A 59 -0.86 -4.17 -2.64
N PHE A 60 -0.01 -3.77 -1.71
CA PHE A 60 0.95 -2.69 -1.89
C PHE A 60 2.33 -3.23 -1.57
N THR A 61 3.25 -3.16 -2.54
CA THR A 61 4.61 -3.65 -2.36
C THR A 61 5.65 -2.60 -2.66
N GLN A 62 6.75 -2.62 -1.91
CA GLN A 62 7.95 -1.86 -2.19
C GLN A 62 9.17 -2.60 -1.62
N ASP A 63 10.14 -2.96 -2.44
CA ASP A 63 11.34 -3.68 -1.98
C ASP A 63 11.01 -4.97 -1.20
N ASP A 64 11.33 -5.04 0.09
CA ASP A 64 11.00 -6.14 1.00
C ASP A 64 9.71 -5.91 1.81
N ILE A 65 8.97 -4.85 1.53
CA ILE A 65 7.71 -4.48 2.20
C ILE A 65 6.53 -5.01 1.40
N TYR A 66 5.72 -5.84 2.05
CA TYR A 66 4.51 -6.43 1.46
C TYR A 66 3.31 -6.15 2.36
N PHE A 67 2.36 -5.36 1.85
CA PHE A 67 1.05 -5.19 2.46
C PHE A 67 -0.02 -5.89 1.64
N THR A 68 -0.99 -6.48 2.34
CA THR A 68 -2.24 -6.99 1.76
C THR A 68 -3.42 -6.49 2.59
N GLY A 69 -4.59 -6.41 1.96
CA GLY A 69 -5.85 -6.07 2.60
C GLY A 69 -6.98 -6.15 1.58
N ASN A 70 -8.14 -5.57 1.88
CA ASN A 70 -9.25 -5.57 0.94
C ASN A 70 -9.38 -4.25 0.17
N ASN A 71 -9.01 -3.12 0.78
CA ASN A 71 -9.07 -1.80 0.17
C ASN A 71 -7.76 -1.04 0.36
N VAL A 72 -7.38 -0.21 -0.61
CA VAL A 72 -6.24 0.70 -0.51
C VAL A 72 -6.60 2.09 -1.00
N TYR A 73 -6.12 3.10 -0.29
CA TYR A 73 -6.01 4.46 -0.78
C TYR A 73 -4.54 4.89 -0.77
N VAL A 74 -4.02 5.26 -1.94
CA VAL A 74 -2.66 5.77 -2.10
C VAL A 74 -2.74 7.23 -2.49
N TYR A 75 -2.00 8.09 -1.80
CA TYR A 75 -1.89 9.51 -2.14
C TYR A 75 -0.44 9.93 -2.29
N PHE A 76 0.01 10.09 -3.54
CA PHE A 76 1.41 10.32 -3.89
C PHE A 76 2.01 11.58 -3.24
N PRO A 77 1.33 12.75 -3.22
CA PRO A 77 1.88 13.96 -2.61
C PRO A 77 2.24 13.80 -1.13
N SER A 78 1.44 13.05 -0.38
CA SER A 78 1.68 12.79 1.06
C SER A 78 2.62 11.63 1.35
N HIS A 79 2.98 10.86 0.33
CA HIS A 79 3.75 9.64 0.44
C HIS A 79 3.06 8.54 1.26
N CYS A 80 1.72 8.48 1.24
CA CYS A 80 0.92 7.63 2.11
C CYS A 80 0.14 6.55 1.35
N ALA A 81 0.18 5.32 1.87
CA ALA A 81 -0.72 4.23 1.50
C ALA A 81 -1.52 3.81 2.75
N GLN A 82 -2.83 3.94 2.69
CA GLN A 82 -3.76 3.45 3.71
C GLN A 82 -4.36 2.14 3.20
N ILE A 83 -4.17 1.06 3.94
CA ILE A 83 -4.79 -0.24 3.64
C ILE A 83 -5.79 -0.58 4.74
N ASP A 84 -6.94 -1.06 4.32
CA ASP A 84 -8.10 -1.34 5.17
C ASP A 84 -8.63 -2.76 4.97
N ASP A 85 -9.24 -3.27 6.05
CA ASP A 85 -9.95 -4.56 6.14
C ASP A 85 -9.01 -5.76 5.93
N LYS A 86 -8.73 -6.44 7.06
CA LYS A 86 -7.84 -7.62 7.16
C LYS A 86 -6.43 -7.35 6.65
N VAL A 87 -5.79 -6.32 7.18
CA VAL A 87 -4.41 -5.97 6.83
C VAL A 87 -3.46 -7.06 7.27
N THR A 88 -2.57 -7.45 6.36
CA THR A 88 -1.33 -8.16 6.71
C THR A 88 -0.13 -7.41 6.13
N PHE A 89 0.85 -7.13 6.98
CA PHE A 89 2.18 -6.69 6.61
C PHE A 89 3.16 -7.85 6.79
N SER A 90 4.07 -8.01 5.83
CA SER A 90 5.14 -9.00 5.88
C SER A 90 6.43 -8.42 5.33
N ARG A 91 7.53 -8.79 5.98
CA ARG A 91 8.91 -8.68 5.49
C ARG A 91 9.78 -9.74 6.20
N PRO A 92 11.05 -9.92 5.84
CA PRO A 92 11.92 -10.87 6.54
C PRO A 92 11.93 -10.65 8.07
N GLY A 93 11.51 -11.67 8.81
CA GLY A 93 11.54 -11.69 10.28
C GLY A 93 10.41 -10.93 10.99
N VAL A 94 9.51 -10.25 10.28
CA VAL A 94 8.39 -9.50 10.87
C VAL A 94 7.09 -9.74 10.09
N GLN A 95 6.03 -10.10 10.81
CA GLN A 95 4.67 -10.15 10.30
C GLN A 95 3.74 -9.39 11.25
N ILE A 96 2.84 -8.59 10.71
CA ILE A 96 1.86 -7.82 11.49
C ILE A 96 0.49 -7.98 10.84
N THR A 97 -0.53 -8.27 11.63
CA THR A 97 -1.93 -8.20 11.19
C THR A 97 -2.66 -7.11 11.95
N ALA A 98 -3.60 -6.43 11.30
CA ALA A 98 -4.44 -5.38 11.90
C ALA A 98 -5.72 -5.19 11.08
N ASP A 99 -6.63 -4.33 11.54
CA ASP A 99 -7.78 -3.94 10.73
C ASP A 99 -7.43 -2.85 9.71
N ARG A 100 -6.49 -1.97 10.06
CA ARG A 100 -6.00 -0.85 9.23
C ARG A 100 -4.50 -0.65 9.39
N VAL A 101 -3.84 -0.18 8.34
CA VAL A 101 -2.50 0.42 8.41
C VAL A 101 -2.41 1.69 7.58
N GLU A 102 -1.68 2.67 8.09
CA GLU A 102 -1.20 3.82 7.32
C GLU A 102 0.32 3.73 7.16
N PHE A 103 0.80 3.66 5.93
CA PHE A 103 2.23 3.56 5.64
C PHE A 103 2.72 4.80 4.92
N ASN A 104 3.69 5.50 5.51
CA ASN A 104 4.40 6.57 4.85
C ASN A 104 5.70 6.05 4.24
N TRP A 105 5.78 5.94 2.91
CA TRP A 105 6.97 5.38 2.25
C TRP A 105 8.17 6.33 2.21
N LYS A 106 8.01 7.60 2.60
CA LYS A 106 9.13 8.53 2.74
C LYS A 106 9.84 8.34 4.09
N THR A 107 9.08 8.29 5.18
CA THR A 107 9.62 8.06 6.53
C THR A 107 9.83 6.60 6.87
N LYS A 108 9.21 5.70 6.09
CA LYS A 108 9.16 4.25 6.30
C LYS A 108 8.53 3.87 7.64
N ILE A 109 7.54 4.66 8.07
CA ILE A 109 6.75 4.39 9.28
C ILE A 109 5.39 3.83 8.85
N ALA A 110 5.03 2.68 9.43
CA ALA A 110 3.71 2.07 9.32
C ALA A 110 2.99 2.16 10.67
N VAL A 111 1.77 2.70 10.69
CA VAL A 111 0.93 2.80 11.88
C VAL A 111 -0.25 1.85 11.73
N PHE A 112 -0.22 0.76 12.51
CA PHE A 112 -1.24 -0.28 12.53
C PHE A 112 -2.28 0.04 13.61
N ASN A 113 -3.55 -0.11 13.28
CA ASN A 113 -4.66 0.21 14.17
C ASN A 113 -5.69 -0.92 14.20
N SER A 114 -6.17 -1.17 15.43
CA SER A 114 -7.18 -2.14 15.80
C SER A 114 -6.77 -3.60 15.56
N ASN A 115 -7.03 -4.45 16.57
CA ASN A 115 -6.72 -5.88 16.56
C ASN A 115 -5.28 -6.20 16.11
N VAL A 116 -4.31 -5.36 16.51
CA VAL A 116 -2.93 -5.51 16.05
C VAL A 116 -2.31 -6.73 16.69
N ARG A 117 -1.77 -7.63 15.87
CA ARG A 117 -0.94 -8.76 16.28
C ARG A 117 0.39 -8.69 15.56
N VAL A 118 1.47 -8.65 16.33
CA VAL A 118 2.84 -8.61 15.82
C VAL A 118 3.47 -9.98 16.06
N THR A 119 4.22 -10.47 15.07
CA THR A 119 5.10 -11.63 15.19
C THR A 119 6.49 -11.23 14.68
N GLN A 120 7.50 -11.33 15.55
CA GLN A 120 8.89 -11.03 15.24
C GLN A 120 9.78 -12.18 15.74
N GLY A 121 10.35 -12.96 14.81
CA GLY A 121 11.03 -14.21 15.15
C GLY A 121 10.09 -15.16 15.92
N ASN A 122 10.48 -15.53 17.15
CA ASN A 122 9.68 -16.40 18.03
C ASN A 122 8.74 -15.64 18.97
N ASN A 123 8.75 -14.31 18.92
CA ASN A 123 7.95 -13.47 19.82
C ASN A 123 6.67 -13.03 19.11
N SER A 124 5.54 -13.15 19.80
CA SER A 124 4.26 -12.61 19.35
C SER A 124 3.56 -11.85 20.47
N TRP A 125 2.91 -10.75 20.14
CA TRP A 125 2.16 -9.92 21.08
C TRP A 125 1.03 -9.16 20.38
N THR A 126 0.12 -8.59 21.17
CA THR A 126 -1.05 -7.86 20.68
C THR A 126 -1.14 -6.47 21.28
N ALA A 127 -1.68 -5.52 20.52
CA ALA A 127 -2.00 -4.18 21.00
C ALA A 127 -3.17 -3.58 20.21
N ASN A 128 -3.69 -2.45 20.69
CA ASN A 128 -4.71 -1.70 19.95
C ASN A 128 -4.10 -0.90 18.80
N THR A 129 -2.89 -0.35 18.99
CA THR A 129 -2.16 0.43 17.99
C THR A 129 -0.67 0.12 18.12
N VAL A 130 0.02 0.09 16.99
CA VAL A 130 1.47 -0.11 16.91
C VAL A 130 2.04 0.77 15.81
N SER A 131 3.08 1.54 16.12
CA SER A 131 3.92 2.15 15.08
C SER A 131 5.15 1.28 14.85
N TYR A 132 5.48 1.03 13.58
CA TYR A 132 6.65 0.27 13.18
C TYR A 132 7.50 1.09 12.21
N ASN A 133 8.76 1.29 12.56
CA ASN A 133 9.75 1.90 11.67
C ASN A 133 10.49 0.78 10.93
N VAL A 134 10.27 0.71 9.61
CA VAL A 134 10.84 -0.33 8.75
C VAL A 134 12.37 -0.18 8.62
N ILE A 135 12.92 1.05 8.67
CA ILE A 135 14.37 1.27 8.54
C ILE A 135 15.10 0.76 9.78
N SER A 136 14.66 1.16 10.97
CA SER A 136 15.32 0.78 12.23
C SER A 136 14.87 -0.57 12.77
N ASN A 137 13.81 -1.16 12.19
CA ASN A 137 13.19 -2.40 12.66
C ASN A 137 12.73 -2.31 14.13
N THR A 138 12.11 -1.18 14.51
CA THR A 138 11.68 -0.89 15.89
C THR A 138 10.19 -0.60 15.98
N PHE A 139 9.57 -1.03 17.09
CA PHE A 139 8.18 -0.76 17.44
C PHE A 139 8.08 0.32 18.52
N TYR A 140 7.03 1.14 18.49
CA TYR A 140 6.68 2.12 19.53
C TYR A 140 5.19 2.47 19.53
#